data_AF-A0A2P5DWQ3-F1
#
_entry.id   AF-A0A2P5DWQ3-F1
#
_cell.length_a   1.000
_cell.length_b   1.000
_cell.length_c   1.000
_cell.angle_alpha   90.00
_cell.angle_beta   90.00
_cell.angle_gamma   90.00
#
_symmetry.space_group_name_H-M   'P 1'
#
loop_
_entity.id
_entity.type
_entity.pdbx_description
1 polymer ?
#
loop_
_entity_poly.entity_id
_entity_poly.type
_entity_poly.pdbx_seq_one_letter_code
_entity_poly.pdbx_strand_id
1 'polypeptide(L)'
;MGMSASKRVKRSLSNSPEFDSACDSTFSHCLSLTQHAFPGVFPYQLSAASDHIYRTLTADRPHPIVLKWVSSSPTRFQVDSALRVVTRHRPNEASDSDDQTLGPAQFREWALELFASAIVSSANKAVLCRVPIGVAGIAGVGVVTRSGKDLVGTAIGVYALGVATAVYLSLS
;
A
#
# COMPACT_ATOMS: atom_id res chain seq x y z
N MET A 1 -9.93 17.34 12.34
CA MET A 1 -9.26 16.02 12.41
C MET A 1 -9.08 15.47 11.01
N GLY A 2 -7.87 15.42 10.47
CA GLY A 2 -7.59 14.93 9.11
C GLY A 2 -7.44 13.40 9.07
N MET A 3 -7.97 12.74 8.03
CA MET A 3 -7.72 11.31 7.81
C MET A 3 -6.25 11.06 7.47
N SER A 4 -5.62 10.05 8.09
CA SER A 4 -4.27 9.62 7.74
C SER A 4 -4.22 9.07 6.31
N ALA A 5 -3.05 9.15 5.67
CA ALA A 5 -2.84 8.64 4.32
C ALA A 5 -3.19 7.15 4.18
N SER A 6 -2.80 6.32 5.15
CA SER A 6 -3.18 4.90 5.17
C SER A 6 -4.69 4.70 5.24
N LYS A 7 -5.41 5.50 6.04
CA LYS A 7 -6.88 5.42 6.15
C LYS A 7 -7.57 5.86 4.87
N ARG A 8 -7.02 6.84 4.14
CA ARG A 8 -7.52 7.25 2.82
C ARG A 8 -7.35 6.13 1.79
N VAL A 9 -6.14 5.57 1.69
CA VAL A 9 -5.85 4.47 0.77
C VAL A 9 -6.72 3.25 1.08
N LYS A 10 -6.82 2.85 2.35
CA LYS A 10 -7.70 1.74 2.76
C LYS A 10 -9.15 1.97 2.36
N ARG A 11 -9.67 3.18 2.53
CA ARG A 11 -11.05 3.53 2.14
C ARG A 11 -11.25 3.49 0.62
N SER A 12 -10.25 3.96 -0.13
CA SER A 12 -10.27 3.91 -1.60
C SER A 12 -10.28 2.45 -2.08
N LEU A 13 -9.39 1.60 -1.54
CA LEU A 13 -9.33 0.17 -1.84
C LEU A 13 -10.58 -0.59 -1.40
N SER A 14 -11.11 -0.34 -0.19
CA SER A 14 -12.30 -1.03 0.31
C SER A 14 -13.58 -0.69 -0.46
N ASN A 15 -13.60 0.44 -1.16
CA ASN A 15 -14.72 0.86 -2.00
C ASN A 15 -14.58 0.38 -3.45
N SER A 16 -13.44 -0.24 -3.81
CA SER A 16 -13.20 -0.73 -5.17
C SER A 16 -13.71 -2.17 -5.33
N PRO A 17 -14.68 -2.41 -6.23
CA PRO A 17 -15.14 -3.76 -6.54
C PRO A 17 -14.06 -4.61 -7.24
N GLU A 18 -13.11 -3.97 -7.93
CA GLU A 18 -11.97 -4.65 -8.55
C GLU A 18 -11.06 -5.27 -7.49
N PHE A 19 -10.78 -4.51 -6.42
CA PHE A 19 -9.96 -4.98 -5.30
C PHE A 19 -10.64 -6.13 -4.55
N ASP A 20 -11.92 -5.99 -4.26
CA ASP A 20 -12.70 -7.03 -3.59
C ASP A 20 -12.72 -8.32 -4.41
N SER A 21 -13.02 -8.21 -5.70
CA SER A 21 -13.05 -9.38 -6.57
C SER A 21 -11.66 -10.02 -6.78
N ALA A 22 -10.58 -9.24 -6.76
CA ALA A 22 -9.21 -9.77 -6.77
C ALA A 22 -8.89 -10.54 -5.47
N CYS A 23 -9.34 -10.04 -4.32
CA CYS A 23 -9.21 -10.75 -3.04
C CYS A 23 -10.02 -12.05 -3.03
N ASP A 24 -11.28 -12.01 -3.45
CA ASP A 24 -12.18 -13.17 -3.46
C ASP A 24 -11.66 -14.26 -4.42
N SER A 25 -11.26 -13.88 -5.63
CA SER A 25 -10.69 -14.82 -6.60
C SER A 25 -9.39 -15.45 -6.10
N THR A 26 -8.51 -14.67 -5.46
CA THR A 26 -7.28 -15.19 -4.87
C THR A 26 -7.57 -16.13 -3.70
N PHE A 27 -8.53 -15.78 -2.86
CA PHE A 27 -8.95 -16.62 -1.74
C PHE A 27 -9.50 -17.97 -2.23
N SER A 28 -10.42 -17.95 -3.21
CA SER A 28 -10.93 -19.16 -3.84
C SER A 28 -9.84 -19.98 -4.53
N HIS A 29 -8.86 -19.34 -5.17
CA HIS A 29 -7.72 -20.02 -5.76
C HIS A 29 -6.86 -20.72 -4.69
N CYS A 30 -6.57 -20.05 -3.56
CA CYS A 30 -5.82 -20.65 -2.46
C CYS A 30 -6.56 -21.85 -1.84
N LEU A 31 -7.89 -21.77 -1.71
CA LEU A 31 -8.71 -22.90 -1.27
C LEU A 31 -8.73 -24.05 -2.28
N SER A 32 -8.76 -23.75 -3.58
CA SER A 32 -8.69 -24.76 -4.63
C SER A 32 -7.36 -25.52 -4.59
N LEU A 33 -6.25 -24.83 -4.33
CA LEU A 33 -4.92 -25.46 -4.15
C LEU A 33 -4.88 -26.44 -2.96
N THR A 34 -5.64 -26.16 -1.90
CA THR A 34 -5.78 -27.06 -0.76
C THR A 34 -6.92 -28.07 -0.93
N GLN A 35 -7.53 -28.15 -2.13
CA GLN A 35 -8.70 -28.98 -2.41
C GLN A 35 -9.86 -28.77 -1.42
N HIS A 36 -9.99 -27.55 -0.90
CA HIS A 36 -10.95 -27.21 0.16
C HIS A 36 -10.81 -28.10 1.42
N ALA A 37 -9.64 -28.71 1.64
CA ALA A 37 -9.37 -29.52 2.83
C ALA A 37 -9.38 -28.67 4.11
N PHE A 38 -9.25 -27.35 3.98
CA PHE A 38 -9.27 -26.39 5.08
C PHE A 38 -10.19 -25.20 4.75
N PRO A 39 -10.85 -24.61 5.76
CA PRO A 39 -11.79 -23.50 5.56
C PRO A 39 -11.11 -22.14 5.30
N GLY A 40 -9.79 -22.05 5.35
CA GLY A 40 -9.05 -20.79 5.24
C GLY A 40 -7.68 -20.92 4.59
N VAL A 41 -7.03 -19.77 4.39
CA VAL A 41 -5.73 -19.64 3.72
C VAL A 41 -4.60 -19.68 4.73
N PHE A 42 -3.56 -20.46 4.46
CA PHE A 42 -2.41 -20.55 5.38
C PHE A 42 -1.42 -19.40 5.22
N PRO A 43 -0.72 -18.98 6.29
CA PRO A 43 0.30 -17.94 6.27
C PRO A 43 1.41 -18.17 5.24
N TYR A 44 1.81 -19.42 5.02
CA TYR A 44 2.84 -19.75 4.03
C TYR A 44 2.37 -19.48 2.58
N GLN A 45 1.07 -19.46 2.33
CA GLN A 45 0.48 -19.18 1.02
C GLN A 45 0.37 -17.68 0.74
N LEU A 46 0.49 -16.83 1.77
CA LEU A 46 0.24 -15.39 1.67
C LEU A 46 1.21 -14.67 0.73
N SER A 47 2.46 -15.14 0.59
CA SER A 47 3.39 -14.58 -0.39
C SER A 47 2.89 -14.80 -1.82
N ALA A 48 2.56 -16.04 -2.17
CA ALA A 48 2.01 -16.38 -3.48
C ALA A 48 0.64 -15.73 -3.72
N ALA A 49 -0.20 -15.62 -2.68
CA ALA A 49 -1.46 -14.91 -2.74
C ALA A 49 -1.25 -13.41 -3.03
N SER A 50 -0.27 -12.77 -2.40
CA SER A 50 0.05 -11.37 -2.67
C SER A 50 0.51 -11.12 -4.10
N ASP A 51 1.31 -12.03 -4.66
CA ASP A 51 1.73 -12.00 -6.06
C ASP A 51 0.52 -12.14 -7.00
N HIS A 52 -0.42 -13.03 -6.66
CA HIS A 52 -1.62 -13.23 -7.46
C HIS A 52 -2.51 -11.99 -7.43
N ILE A 53 -2.80 -11.43 -6.26
CA ILE A 53 -3.57 -10.18 -6.13
C ILE A 53 -2.87 -9.06 -6.91
N TYR A 54 -1.55 -8.92 -6.79
CA TYR A 54 -0.80 -7.90 -7.52
C TYR A 54 -0.95 -8.05 -9.04
N ARG A 55 -0.82 -9.27 -9.56
CA ARG A 55 -1.01 -9.55 -11.00
C ARG A 55 -2.43 -9.25 -11.44
N THR A 56 -3.44 -9.68 -10.69
CA THR A 56 -4.84 -9.39 -11.01
C THR A 56 -5.10 -7.88 -11.03
N LEU A 57 -4.55 -7.12 -10.07
CA LEU A 57 -4.72 -5.68 -9.98
C LEU A 57 -3.89 -4.86 -10.97
N THR A 58 -2.97 -5.49 -11.71
CA THR A 58 -2.11 -4.82 -12.69
C THR A 58 -2.39 -5.25 -14.13
N ALA A 59 -2.73 -6.51 -14.35
CA ALA A 59 -2.96 -7.08 -15.68
C ALA A 59 -4.45 -7.26 -16.00
N ASP A 60 -5.21 -7.94 -15.14
CA ASP A 60 -6.59 -8.33 -15.46
C ASP A 60 -7.60 -7.23 -15.15
N ARG A 61 -7.46 -6.61 -13.98
CA ARG A 61 -8.36 -5.57 -13.45
C ARG A 61 -7.51 -4.42 -12.92
N PRO A 62 -6.99 -3.58 -13.82
CA PRO A 62 -6.04 -2.54 -13.47
C PRO A 62 -6.63 -1.57 -12.46
N HIS A 63 -6.10 -1.56 -11.23
CA HIS A 63 -6.49 -0.60 -10.21
C HIS A 63 -5.59 0.64 -10.27
N PRO A 64 -6.11 1.84 -10.53
CA PRO A 64 -5.31 3.02 -10.88
C PRO A 64 -4.32 3.41 -9.78
N ILE A 65 -4.70 3.28 -8.50
CA ILE A 65 -3.83 3.58 -7.37
C ILE A 65 -2.69 2.56 -7.22
N VAL A 66 -2.94 1.28 -7.52
CA VAL A 66 -1.95 0.21 -7.41
C VAL A 66 -0.94 0.35 -8.54
N LEU A 67 -1.41 0.59 -9.77
CA LEU A 67 -0.54 0.85 -10.93
C LEU A 67 0.36 2.07 -10.73
N LYS A 68 -0.15 3.12 -10.10
CA LYS A 68 0.59 4.36 -9.89
C LYS A 68 1.68 4.24 -8.83
N TRP A 69 1.44 3.47 -7.77
CA TRP A 69 2.27 3.47 -6.57
C TRP A 69 3.03 2.16 -6.35
N VAL A 70 2.52 1.03 -6.81
CA VAL A 70 3.11 -0.30 -6.60
C VAL A 70 3.75 -0.81 -7.89
N SER A 71 5.04 -0.54 -8.05
CA SER A 71 5.82 -0.93 -9.24
C SER A 71 6.33 -2.38 -9.23
N SER A 72 6.20 -3.07 -8.09
CA SER A 72 6.63 -4.46 -7.91
C SER A 72 5.73 -5.15 -6.89
N SER A 73 5.63 -6.47 -6.98
CA SER A 73 4.87 -7.25 -6.00
C SER A 73 5.33 -7.00 -4.55
N PRO A 74 4.41 -7.04 -3.55
CA PRO A 74 4.76 -6.87 -2.16
C PRO A 74 5.84 -7.86 -1.69
N THR A 75 6.78 -7.37 -0.86
CA THR A 75 7.86 -8.21 -0.34
C THR A 75 7.39 -9.07 0.84
N ARG A 76 8.08 -10.19 1.08
CA ARG A 76 7.77 -11.08 2.23
C ARG A 76 7.71 -10.33 3.57
N PHE A 77 8.61 -9.37 3.77
CA PHE A 77 8.59 -8.52 4.97
C PHE A 77 7.28 -7.72 5.11
N GLN A 78 6.74 -7.18 4.01
CA GLN A 78 5.47 -6.45 4.01
C GLN A 78 4.30 -7.40 4.29
N VAL A 79 4.31 -8.60 3.68
CA VAL A 79 3.32 -9.65 3.92
C VAL A 79 3.27 -10.06 5.39
N ASP A 80 4.44 -10.33 5.99
CA ASP A 80 4.55 -10.72 7.40
C ASP A 80 4.16 -9.57 8.34
N SER A 81 4.51 -8.33 7.98
CA SER A 81 4.10 -7.14 8.74
C SER A 81 2.58 -6.95 8.72
N ALA A 82 1.95 -7.08 7.55
CA ALA A 82 0.50 -6.97 7.41
C ALA A 82 -0.21 -8.09 8.19
N LEU A 83 0.31 -9.33 8.11
CA LEU A 83 -0.22 -10.45 8.89
C LEU A 83 -0.16 -10.16 10.39
N ARG A 84 0.97 -9.64 10.89
CA ARG A 84 1.13 -9.28 12.30
C ARG A 84 0.11 -8.23 12.77
N VAL A 85 -0.27 -7.29 11.91
CA VAL A 85 -1.29 -6.28 12.24
C VAL A 85 -2.65 -6.93 12.42
N VAL A 86 -3.06 -7.80 11.49
CA VAL A 86 -4.36 -8.50 11.55
C VAL A 86 -4.41 -9.47 12.73
N THR A 87 -3.34 -10.23 12.97
CA THR A 87 -3.28 -11.17 14.10
C THR A 87 -3.33 -10.46 15.45
N ARG A 88 -2.76 -9.24 15.58
CA ARG A 88 -2.84 -8.44 16.82
C ARG A 88 -4.24 -7.92 17.13
N HIS A 89 -5.08 -7.75 16.12
CA HIS A 89 -6.47 -7.32 16.30
C HIS A 89 -7.40 -8.46 16.69
N ARG A 90 -6.91 -9.70 16.79
CA ARG A 90 -7.68 -10.86 17.23
C ARG A 90 -7.98 -10.78 18.75
N PRO A 91 -9.25 -10.70 19.18
CA PRO A 91 -9.59 -10.89 20.58
C PRO A 91 -9.22 -12.31 21.00
N ASN A 92 -8.68 -12.43 22.22
CA ASN A 92 -8.07 -13.63 22.79
C ASN A 92 -9.09 -14.72 23.17
N GLU A 93 -10.06 -15.01 22.31
CA GLU A 93 -11.07 -16.05 22.53
C GLU A 93 -10.96 -17.10 21.43
N ALA A 94 -10.89 -18.36 21.88
CA ALA A 94 -10.64 -19.59 21.13
C ALA A 94 -9.18 -19.79 20.67
N SER A 95 -8.39 -20.33 21.61
CA SER A 95 -7.37 -21.34 21.30
C SER A 95 -8.10 -22.63 20.98
N ASP A 96 -8.13 -23.04 19.71
CA ASP A 96 -8.20 -24.46 19.34
C ASP A 96 -7.92 -24.63 17.84
N SER A 97 -6.70 -25.07 17.53
CA SER A 97 -6.32 -25.98 16.42
C SER A 97 -6.62 -25.61 14.95
N ASP A 98 -7.61 -24.78 14.62
CA ASP A 98 -7.91 -24.19 13.30
C ASP A 98 -7.28 -22.79 13.12
N ASP A 99 -6.57 -22.33 14.15
CA ASP A 99 -6.11 -20.96 14.40
C ASP A 99 -4.99 -20.43 13.52
N GLN A 100 -4.48 -21.27 12.61
CA GLN A 100 -3.40 -20.87 11.73
C GLN A 100 -3.89 -20.42 10.36
N THR A 101 -5.19 -20.54 10.04
CA THR A 101 -5.72 -20.15 8.73
C THR A 101 -6.45 -18.81 8.79
N LEU A 102 -6.30 -18.01 7.73
CA LEU A 102 -7.04 -16.76 7.56
C LEU A 102 -8.38 -17.07 6.91
N GLY A 103 -9.46 -16.70 7.59
CA GLY A 103 -10.80 -16.69 7.01
C GLY A 103 -10.95 -15.60 5.93
N PRO A 104 -12.05 -15.59 5.15
CA PRO A 104 -12.22 -14.67 4.03
C PRO A 104 -12.18 -13.19 4.45
N ALA A 105 -12.83 -12.83 5.56
CA ALA A 105 -12.81 -11.47 6.08
C ALA A 105 -11.40 -11.04 6.53
N GLN A 106 -10.66 -11.94 7.18
CA GLN A 106 -9.30 -11.68 7.68
C GLN A 106 -8.30 -11.60 6.52
N PHE A 107 -8.45 -12.45 5.50
CA PHE A 107 -7.66 -12.42 4.29
C PHE A 107 -7.85 -11.08 3.55
N ARG A 108 -9.09 -10.60 3.45
CA ARG A 108 -9.38 -9.29 2.86
C ARG A 108 -8.80 -8.13 3.68
N GLU A 109 -8.92 -8.17 5.00
CA GLU A 109 -8.31 -7.17 5.88
C GLU A 109 -6.78 -7.17 5.77
N TRP A 110 -6.17 -8.34 5.71
CA TRP A 110 -4.73 -8.52 5.47
C TRP A 110 -4.31 -7.93 4.13
N ALA A 111 -5.05 -8.21 3.05
CA ALA A 111 -4.77 -7.66 1.73
C ALA A 111 -4.90 -6.12 1.74
N LEU A 112 -5.91 -5.57 2.39
CA LEU A 112 -6.08 -4.12 2.53
C LEU A 112 -4.90 -3.49 3.29
N GLU A 113 -4.44 -4.08 4.38
CA GLU A 113 -3.27 -3.60 5.11
C GLU A 113 -1.99 -3.70 4.28
N LEU A 114 -1.81 -4.80 3.56
CA LEU A 114 -0.65 -5.04 2.72
C LEU A 114 -0.54 -3.98 1.61
N PHE A 115 -1.59 -3.81 0.82
CA PHE A 115 -1.58 -2.87 -0.29
C PHE A 115 -1.59 -1.42 0.19
N ALA A 116 -2.32 -1.09 1.26
CA ALA A 116 -2.28 0.26 1.82
C ALA A 116 -0.89 0.63 2.35
N SER A 117 -0.22 -0.27 3.07
CA SER A 117 1.14 -0.03 3.56
C SER A 117 2.16 0.06 2.41
N ALA A 118 2.05 -0.77 1.38
CA ALA A 118 2.89 -0.71 0.19
C ALA A 118 2.71 0.60 -0.60
N ILE A 119 1.46 1.04 -0.80
CA ILE A 119 1.13 2.31 -1.49
C ILE A 119 1.63 3.52 -0.68
N VAL A 120 1.46 3.53 0.64
CA VAL A 120 1.94 4.64 1.46
C VAL A 120 3.47 4.67 1.52
N SER A 121 4.11 3.51 1.61
CA SER A 121 5.58 3.41 1.62
C SER A 121 6.19 3.92 0.32
N SER A 122 5.63 3.52 -0.83
CA SER A 122 6.06 3.99 -2.15
C SER A 122 5.78 5.48 -2.36
N ALA A 123 4.64 5.99 -1.89
CA ALA A 123 4.34 7.41 -1.91
C ALA A 123 5.33 8.23 -1.07
N ASN A 124 5.66 7.78 0.14
CA ASN A 124 6.67 8.42 0.97
C ASN A 124 8.06 8.40 0.32
N LYS A 125 8.44 7.28 -0.29
CA LYS A 125 9.68 7.18 -1.07
C LYS A 125 9.70 8.18 -2.23
N ALA A 126 8.57 8.35 -2.93
CA ALA A 126 8.48 9.32 -4.02
C ALA A 126 8.65 10.77 -3.53
N VAL A 127 8.08 11.13 -2.37
CA VAL A 127 8.31 12.45 -1.76
C VAL A 127 9.79 12.63 -1.42
N LEU A 128 10.41 11.64 -0.77
CA LEU A 128 11.82 11.68 -0.39
C LEU A 128 12.76 11.78 -1.60
N CYS A 129 12.40 11.22 -2.75
CA CYS A 129 13.19 11.34 -3.98
C CYS A 129 12.93 12.65 -4.74
N ARG A 130 11.67 13.10 -4.85
CA ARG A 130 11.31 14.26 -5.70
C ARG A 130 11.60 15.61 -5.05
N VAL A 131 11.58 15.70 -3.72
CA VAL A 131 11.87 16.94 -3.01
C VAL A 131 13.32 17.37 -3.23
N PRO A 132 14.36 16.55 -2.96
CA PRO A 132 15.75 16.95 -3.18
C PRO A 132 16.07 17.31 -4.63
N ILE A 133 15.50 16.61 -5.60
CA ILE A 133 15.71 16.88 -7.04
C ILE A 133 15.23 18.28 -7.40
N GLY A 134 14.02 18.66 -6.96
CA GLY A 134 13.50 20.00 -7.22
C GLY A 134 14.22 21.08 -6.41
N VAL A 135 14.64 20.78 -5.18
CA VAL A 135 15.46 21.68 -4.36
C VAL A 135 16.80 21.98 -5.04
N ALA A 136 17.47 20.97 -5.59
CA ALA A 136 18.71 21.16 -6.34
C ALA A 136 18.50 22.05 -7.58
N GLY A 137 17.37 21.88 -8.28
CA GLY A 137 17.01 22.74 -9.42
C GLY A 137 16.77 24.21 -9.00
N ILE A 138 15.97 24.44 -7.96
CA ILE A 138 15.68 25.80 -7.46
C ILE A 138 16.95 26.48 -6.93
N ALA A 139 17.75 25.76 -6.15
CA ALA A 139 19.02 26.28 -5.63
C ALA A 139 20.01 26.58 -6.76
N GLY A 140 20.12 25.71 -7.77
CA GLY A 140 20.98 25.91 -8.93
C GLY A 140 20.63 27.17 -9.72
N VAL A 141 19.34 27.40 -9.99
CA VAL A 141 18.86 28.64 -10.64
C VAL A 141 19.12 29.86 -9.75
N GLY A 142 18.85 29.77 -8.45
CA GLY A 142 19.07 30.88 -7.50
C GLY A 142 20.53 31.32 -7.35
N VAL A 143 21.47 30.37 -7.45
CA VAL A 143 22.92 30.67 -7.48
C VAL A 143 23.31 31.40 -8.76
N VAL A 144 22.76 30.99 -9.92
CA VAL A 144 23.01 31.65 -11.22
C VAL A 144 22.42 33.07 -11.25
N THR A 145 21.24 33.28 -10.68
CA THR A 145 20.56 34.59 -10.67
C THR A 145 21.03 35.50 -9.53
N ARG A 146 21.95 35.06 -8.65
CA ARG A 146 22.42 35.80 -7.48
C ARG A 146 21.27 36.24 -6.54
N SER A 147 20.18 35.49 -6.52
CA SER A 147 19.02 35.81 -5.68
C SER A 147 19.31 35.62 -4.19
N GLY A 148 18.70 36.46 -3.34
CA GLY A 148 18.89 36.43 -1.89
C GLY A 148 18.48 35.09 -1.25
N LYS A 149 19.20 34.71 -0.19
CA LYS A 149 19.04 33.44 0.54
C LYS A 149 17.60 33.16 1.00
N ASP A 150 16.87 34.21 1.37
CA ASP A 150 15.50 34.11 1.87
C ASP A 150 14.51 33.73 0.76
N LEU A 151 14.65 34.30 -0.45
CA LEU A 151 13.78 34.00 -1.59
C LEU A 151 13.92 32.55 -2.07
N VAL A 152 15.16 32.06 -2.12
CA VAL A 152 15.46 30.66 -2.48
C VAL A 152 14.91 29.70 -1.41
N GLY A 153 15.05 30.04 -0.13
CA GLY A 153 14.49 29.28 0.98
C GLY A 153 12.97 29.18 0.93
N THR A 154 12.27 30.29 0.68
CA THR A 154 10.81 30.30 0.52
C THR A 154 10.36 29.47 -0.68
N ALA A 155 11.02 29.59 -1.83
CA ALA A 155 10.69 28.81 -3.03
C ALA A 155 10.85 27.30 -2.81
N ILE A 156 11.93 26.89 -2.13
CA ILE A 156 12.15 25.50 -1.72
C ILE A 156 11.02 25.01 -0.80
N GLY A 157 10.64 25.81 0.20
CA GLY A 157 9.56 25.49 1.13
C GLY A 157 8.21 25.29 0.43
N VAL A 158 7.83 26.21 -0.46
CA VAL A 158 6.58 26.13 -1.23
C VAL A 158 6.59 24.92 -2.17
N TYR A 159 7.70 24.66 -2.86
CA TYR A 159 7.83 23.49 -3.73
C TYR A 159 7.70 22.18 -2.94
N ALA A 160 8.44 22.04 -1.84
CA ALA A 160 8.39 20.84 -1.01
C ALA A 160 6.98 20.57 -0.47
N LEU A 161 6.30 21.63 -0.01
CA LEU A 161 4.91 21.55 0.43
C LEU A 161 3.98 21.13 -0.72
N GLY A 162 4.11 21.75 -1.89
CA GLY A 162 3.32 21.41 -3.08
C GLY A 162 3.49 19.96 -3.52
N VAL A 163 4.73 19.45 -3.55
CA VAL A 163 5.03 18.05 -3.88
C VAL A 163 4.41 17.10 -2.86
N ALA A 164 4.56 17.38 -1.56
CA ALA A 164 3.94 16.56 -0.52
C ALA A 164 2.41 16.54 -0.68
N THR A 165 1.78 17.70 -0.81
CA THR A 165 0.32 17.81 -0.99
C THR A 165 -0.16 17.07 -2.24
N ALA A 166 0.52 17.23 -3.38
CA ALA A 166 0.15 16.54 -4.62
C ALA A 166 0.24 15.01 -4.48
N VAL A 167 1.29 14.50 -3.84
CA VAL A 167 1.44 13.06 -3.57
C VAL A 167 0.29 12.57 -2.68
N TYR A 168 0.04 13.22 -1.55
CA TYR A 168 -1.00 12.82 -0.60
C TYR A 168 -2.43 12.97 -1.13
N LEU A 169 -2.70 13.92 -2.04
CA LEU A 169 -3.98 14.03 -2.72
C LEU A 169 -4.21 12.88 -3.71
N SER A 170 -3.15 12.39 -4.34
CA SER A 170 -3.24 11.28 -5.29
C SER A 170 -3.19 9.88 -4.67
N LEU A 171 -3.39 9.81 -3.34
CA LEU A 171 -3.64 8.59 -2.56
C LEU A 171 -5.13 8.36 -2.30
N SER A 172 -6.01 9.19 -2.88
CA SER A 172 -7.46 9.02 -2.81
C SER A 172 -8.01 8.53 -4.14
#